data_AF-A0A923YMH1-F1
#
_entry.id   AF-A0A923YMH1-F1
#
_cell.length_a   1.000
_cell.length_b   1.000
_cell.length_c   1.000
_cell.angle_alpha   90.00
_cell.angle_beta   90.00
_cell.angle_gamma   90.00
#
_symmetry.space_group_name_H-M   'P 1'
#
loop_
_entity.id
_entity.type
_entity.pdbx_description
1 polymer ?
#
loop_
_entity_poly.entity_id
_entity_poly.type
_entity_poly.pdbx_seq_one_letter_code
_entity_poly.pdbx_strand_id
1 'polypeptide(L)'
;MTDRIPYKIPKEPGRWRAIVLAASVHAALVTFLWIGVQWQSKVPITVEAEVWHPNVREAAPKPPPSESTPKPIAMPAPLLQPEPKPVVQEAPLPPKVIEPVLPDPEIAMEKERKHKIQEQKNRARAEQAREDKERQHIADEQERKEQEKKDTEKQANKQANKLAEKLAEKQKANADAKKKRGTKAKKIADDKDKIKAKQDAAKKEKEKITFDKQHQADVSASDKRHNEDMKRLQGQASGSGASNSNGIAALSQGPRGDRGYAQKVGNKIKGNINFNVPGGMVGNPAVEFEVQLLPDGSVAGIQLLKSSDVSGFDEAVKRAIEKSAPYPKDKSGSVPPSYLGIHKPKDQ
;
A
#
# COMPACT_ATOMS: atom_id res chain seq x y z
N MET A 1 -9.51 -37.93 1.11
CA MET A 1 -9.02 -36.80 1.93
C MET A 1 -8.40 -35.78 0.98
N THR A 2 -8.71 -34.50 1.11
CA THR A 2 -8.30 -33.45 0.17
C THR A 2 -7.16 -32.62 0.74
N ASP A 3 -5.92 -33.00 0.40
CA ASP A 3 -4.73 -32.27 0.85
C ASP A 3 -4.61 -30.90 0.19
N ARG A 4 -5.11 -29.87 0.87
CA ARG A 4 -4.94 -28.47 0.49
C ARG A 4 -3.50 -28.03 0.77
N ILE A 5 -2.61 -28.18 -0.20
CA ILE A 5 -1.24 -27.66 -0.11
C ILE A 5 -1.32 -26.11 -0.02
N PRO A 6 -0.80 -25.47 1.04
CA PRO A 6 -0.91 -24.02 1.20
C PRO A 6 -0.02 -23.30 0.19
N TYR A 7 -0.65 -22.71 -0.83
CA TYR A 7 0.00 -21.86 -1.83
C TYR A 7 0.78 -20.72 -1.15
N LYS A 8 2.06 -20.59 -1.49
CA LYS A 8 2.98 -19.67 -0.82
C LYS A 8 3.62 -18.71 -1.84
N ILE A 9 2.96 -17.58 -2.03
CA ILE A 9 3.39 -16.49 -2.92
C ILE A 9 4.85 -16.09 -2.57
N PRO A 10 5.78 -16.09 -3.54
CA PRO A 10 7.13 -15.60 -3.32
C PRO A 10 7.12 -14.10 -3.04
N LYS A 11 7.98 -13.62 -2.14
CA LYS A 11 8.09 -12.18 -1.86
C LYS A 11 8.84 -11.49 -2.99
N GLU A 12 8.23 -10.50 -3.61
CA GLU A 12 8.86 -9.68 -4.64
C GLU A 12 10.11 -8.97 -4.07
N PRO A 13 11.29 -9.07 -4.72
CA PRO A 13 12.45 -8.30 -4.32
C PRO A 13 12.19 -6.80 -4.53
N GLY A 14 12.65 -5.96 -3.60
CA GLY A 14 12.53 -4.50 -3.72
C GLY A 14 11.23 -3.89 -3.18
N ARG A 15 10.22 -4.67 -2.76
CA ARG A 15 8.93 -4.13 -2.27
C ARG A 15 9.05 -3.10 -1.14
N TRP A 16 10.04 -3.26 -0.25
CA TRP A 16 10.35 -2.26 0.78
C TRP A 16 10.97 -0.97 0.23
N ARG A 17 11.79 -1.04 -0.82
CA ARG A 17 12.33 0.16 -1.48
C ARG A 17 11.21 0.95 -2.16
N ALA A 18 10.28 0.25 -2.83
CA ALA A 18 9.09 0.87 -3.41
C ALA A 18 8.21 1.56 -2.36
N ILE A 19 7.95 0.91 -1.22
CA ILE A 19 7.17 1.51 -0.11
C ILE A 19 7.86 2.74 0.48
N VAL A 20 9.17 2.68 0.73
CA VAL A 20 9.94 3.83 1.26
C VAL A 20 9.96 4.99 0.27
N LEU A 21 10.19 4.72 -1.02
CA LEU A 21 10.23 5.75 -2.06
C LEU A 21 8.83 6.37 -2.27
N ALA A 22 7.77 5.56 -2.29
CA ALA A 22 6.39 6.06 -2.33
C ALA A 22 6.07 6.95 -1.11
N ALA A 23 6.41 6.53 0.11
CA ALA A 23 6.21 7.33 1.31
C ALA A 23 7.00 8.66 1.25
N SER A 24 8.22 8.64 0.73
CA SER A 24 9.05 9.84 0.55
C SER A 24 8.42 10.84 -0.44
N VAL A 25 7.85 10.37 -1.55
CA VAL A 25 7.15 11.22 -2.54
C VAL A 25 5.88 11.82 -1.93
N HIS A 26 5.10 11.05 -1.17
CA HIS A 26 3.90 11.57 -0.50
C HIS A 26 4.25 12.58 0.59
N ALA A 27 5.32 12.35 1.36
CA ALA A 27 5.81 13.31 2.34
C ALA A 27 6.22 14.63 1.67
N ALA A 28 6.99 14.57 0.57
CA ALA A 28 7.38 15.76 -0.20
C ALA A 28 6.16 16.53 -0.73
N LEU A 29 5.14 15.83 -1.24
CA LEU A 29 3.89 16.44 -1.73
C LEU A 29 3.11 17.12 -0.61
N VAL A 30 2.98 16.49 0.56
CA VAL A 30 2.32 17.07 1.73
C VAL A 30 3.07 18.31 2.24
N THR A 31 4.41 18.25 2.31
CA THR A 31 5.24 19.40 2.70
C THR A 31 5.08 20.56 1.70
N PHE A 32 5.06 20.28 0.40
CA PHE A 32 4.84 21.29 -0.64
C PHE A 32 3.45 21.94 -0.52
N LEU A 33 2.38 21.13 -0.34
CA LEU A 33 1.04 21.66 -0.12
C LEU A 33 0.94 22.52 1.15
N TRP A 34 1.58 22.10 2.25
CA TRP A 34 1.56 22.86 3.49
C TRP A 34 2.22 24.23 3.34
N ILE A 35 3.37 24.30 2.66
CA ILE A 35 4.07 25.55 2.35
C ILE A 35 3.21 26.45 1.44
N GLY A 36 2.55 25.87 0.42
CA GLY A 36 1.67 26.61 -0.49
C GLY A 36 0.42 27.19 0.20
N VAL A 37 -0.25 26.40 1.05
CA VAL A 37 -1.43 26.85 1.80
C VAL A 37 -1.04 27.91 2.84
N GLN A 38 0.07 27.72 3.56
CA GLN A 38 0.61 28.72 4.49
C GLN A 38 0.86 30.08 3.82
N TRP A 39 1.24 30.11 2.55
CA TRP A 39 1.51 31.35 1.82
C TRP A 39 0.23 32.07 1.37
N GLN A 40 -0.84 31.33 1.08
CA GLN A 40 -2.15 31.91 0.72
C GLN A 40 -3.00 32.31 1.94
N SER A 41 -2.73 31.74 3.12
CA SER A 41 -3.48 31.98 4.37
C SER A 41 -3.10 33.28 5.09
N LYS A 42 -3.05 34.42 4.38
CA LYS A 42 -3.16 35.73 5.04
C LYS A 42 -4.63 36.08 5.20
N VAL A 43 -5.18 35.84 6.39
CA VAL A 43 -6.47 36.43 6.79
C VAL A 43 -6.35 37.94 6.62
N PRO A 44 -7.17 38.59 5.77
CA PRO A 44 -7.17 40.04 5.69
C PRO A 44 -7.66 40.54 7.04
N ILE A 45 -6.79 41.29 7.73
CA ILE A 45 -7.17 42.00 8.96
C ILE A 45 -8.22 43.00 8.51
N THR A 46 -9.49 42.75 8.85
CA THR A 46 -10.58 43.69 8.63
C THR A 46 -10.40 44.84 9.60
N VAL A 47 -9.52 45.76 9.22
CA VAL A 47 -9.52 47.10 9.79
C VAL A 47 -10.85 47.71 9.38
N GLU A 48 -11.79 47.77 10.33
CA GLU A 48 -13.00 48.58 10.18
C GLU A 48 -12.55 50.04 10.16
N ALA A 49 -12.20 50.49 8.95
CA ALA A 49 -12.02 51.90 8.68
C ALA A 49 -13.41 52.53 8.79
N GLU A 50 -13.71 53.12 9.95
CA GLU A 50 -14.77 54.11 10.09
C GLU A 50 -14.42 55.29 9.16
N VAL A 51 -14.82 55.20 7.90
CA VAL A 51 -14.54 56.25 6.92
C VAL A 51 -15.51 57.39 7.16
N TRP A 52 -15.11 58.29 8.07
CA TRP A 52 -15.76 59.58 8.33
C TRP A 52 -15.80 60.42 7.04
N HIS A 53 -16.87 60.25 6.27
CA HIS A 53 -17.18 61.11 5.12
C HIS A 53 -17.94 62.35 5.61
N PRO A 54 -17.49 63.58 5.29
CA PRO A 54 -18.14 64.82 5.71
C PRO A 54 -19.38 65.19 4.88
N ASN A 55 -20.09 64.20 4.31
CA ASN A 55 -21.29 64.42 3.50
C ASN A 55 -22.53 63.95 4.26
N VAL A 56 -23.31 64.93 4.74
CA VAL A 56 -24.61 64.72 5.38
C VAL A 56 -25.55 64.05 4.38
N ARG A 57 -26.00 62.83 4.69
CA ARG A 57 -27.08 62.17 3.95
C ARG A 57 -28.38 62.40 4.72
N GLU A 58 -29.26 63.19 4.12
CA GLU A 58 -30.57 63.53 4.69
C GLU A 58 -31.42 62.26 4.92
N ALA A 59 -32.12 62.21 6.06
CA ALA A 59 -32.82 61.00 6.49
C ALA A 59 -34.08 60.74 5.66
N ALA A 60 -34.25 59.50 5.20
CA ALA A 60 -35.48 59.07 4.53
C ALA A 60 -36.68 59.10 5.49
N PRO A 61 -37.89 59.46 5.02
CA PRO A 61 -39.08 59.52 5.87
C PRO A 61 -39.48 58.13 6.39
N LYS A 62 -40.03 58.13 7.61
CA LYS A 62 -40.44 56.93 8.34
C LYS A 62 -41.59 56.20 7.62
N PRO A 63 -41.56 54.86 7.48
CA PRO A 63 -42.65 54.12 6.84
C PRO A 63 -43.97 54.24 7.64
N PRO A 64 -45.14 54.23 6.97
CA PRO A 64 -46.42 54.31 7.63
C PRO A 64 -46.71 53.03 8.44
N PRO A 65 -47.36 53.13 9.61
CA PRO A 65 -47.76 51.97 10.40
C PRO A 65 -48.91 51.21 9.71
N SER A 66 -48.83 49.88 9.69
CA SER A 66 -49.89 49.01 9.19
C SER A 66 -51.07 48.96 10.16
N GLU A 67 -52.28 49.00 9.61
CA GLU A 67 -53.57 48.90 10.30
C GLU A 67 -53.71 47.57 11.07
N SER A 68 -54.08 47.59 12.37
CA SER A 68 -55.45 47.42 12.89
C SER A 68 -55.99 45.96 12.77
N THR A 69 -56.73 45.34 13.69
CA THR A 69 -57.56 45.75 14.87
C THR A 69 -58.00 44.45 15.61
N PRO A 70 -58.98 44.41 16.56
CA PRO A 70 -59.45 45.37 17.60
C PRO A 70 -59.48 44.73 19.03
N LYS A 71 -59.67 45.46 20.14
CA LYS A 71 -60.98 45.85 20.75
C LYS A 71 -60.71 46.47 22.16
N PRO A 72 -61.66 47.19 22.80
CA PRO A 72 -62.54 48.21 22.24
C PRO A 72 -62.72 49.48 23.13
N ILE A 73 -62.72 50.65 22.48
CA ILE A 73 -63.51 51.87 22.75
C ILE A 73 -64.05 52.14 24.18
N ALA A 74 -63.60 53.24 24.77
CA ALA A 74 -64.47 54.20 25.48
C ALA A 74 -63.91 55.64 25.37
N MET A 75 -64.77 56.56 24.93
CA MET A 75 -64.63 58.02 24.83
C MET A 75 -66.03 58.61 25.13
N PRO A 76 -66.24 59.93 25.33
CA PRO A 76 -65.32 61.00 25.76
C PRO A 76 -65.91 62.00 26.80
N ALA A 77 -65.07 62.95 27.25
CA ALA A 77 -65.44 64.34 27.65
C ALA A 77 -66.33 64.55 28.92
N PRO A 78 -66.46 65.79 29.47
CA PRO A 78 -65.91 67.08 29.02
C PRO A 78 -65.10 67.90 30.06
N LEU A 79 -64.48 68.98 29.57
CA LEU A 79 -63.91 70.08 30.36
C LEU A 79 -65.02 70.94 31.00
N LEU A 80 -64.79 71.44 32.22
CA LEU A 80 -65.59 72.51 32.82
C LEU A 80 -64.74 73.52 33.64
N GLN A 81 -64.96 74.80 33.33
CA GLN A 81 -64.75 76.03 34.10
C GLN A 81 -65.86 77.00 33.63
N PRO A 82 -66.20 78.12 34.31
CA PRO A 82 -65.83 78.60 35.65
C PRO A 82 -67.06 79.07 36.49
N GLU A 83 -66.79 79.88 37.54
CA GLU A 83 -67.68 80.84 38.26
C GLU A 83 -68.66 80.33 39.35
N PRO A 84 -69.11 81.19 40.31
CA PRO A 84 -68.67 82.55 40.68
C PRO A 84 -68.30 82.74 42.18
N LYS A 85 -67.76 83.92 42.53
CA LYS A 85 -67.71 84.49 43.91
C LYS A 85 -69.15 84.79 44.41
N PRO A 86 -69.48 84.81 45.72
CA PRO A 86 -69.10 85.98 46.56
C PRO A 86 -69.09 85.85 48.12
N VAL A 87 -68.79 86.99 48.74
CA VAL A 87 -69.03 87.45 50.14
C VAL A 87 -68.07 87.00 51.26
N VAL A 88 -67.72 88.02 52.05
CA VAL A 88 -66.87 88.06 53.24
C VAL A 88 -67.74 88.18 54.49
N GLN A 89 -67.41 87.42 55.54
CA GLN A 89 -67.71 87.63 56.97
C GLN A 89 -67.05 86.47 57.74
N GLU A 90 -66.49 86.59 58.93
CA GLU A 90 -66.13 87.74 59.77
C GLU A 90 -65.04 87.25 60.76
N ALA A 91 -64.23 88.13 61.36
CA ALA A 91 -63.20 87.69 62.32
C ALA A 91 -63.85 87.30 63.66
N PRO A 92 -63.37 86.22 64.32
CA PRO A 92 -62.84 86.44 65.67
C PRO A 92 -61.64 85.56 66.08
N LEU A 93 -60.58 86.26 66.51
CA LEU A 93 -59.65 85.95 67.62
C LEU A 93 -58.72 84.69 67.57
N PRO A 94 -57.48 84.80 68.12
CA PRO A 94 -56.47 83.74 68.13
C PRO A 94 -56.63 82.81 69.36
N PRO A 95 -56.11 81.55 69.34
CA PRO A 95 -54.73 81.36 69.83
C PRO A 95 -53.92 80.16 69.27
N LYS A 96 -52.61 80.20 69.61
CA LYS A 96 -51.63 79.09 69.69
C LYS A 96 -50.91 78.64 68.41
N VAL A 97 -49.64 79.05 68.36
CA VAL A 97 -48.56 78.49 67.54
C VAL A 97 -48.43 76.98 67.72
N ILE A 98 -48.35 76.24 66.62
CA ILE A 98 -47.63 74.96 66.52
C ILE A 98 -46.85 75.00 65.19
N GLU A 99 -45.52 75.10 65.27
CA GLU A 99 -44.63 75.00 64.12
C GLU A 99 -44.47 73.53 63.71
N PRO A 100 -44.70 73.13 62.45
CA PRO A 100 -44.23 71.85 61.96
C PRO A 100 -42.72 71.96 61.69
N VAL A 101 -41.93 71.29 62.52
CA VAL A 101 -40.46 71.20 62.38
C VAL A 101 -40.11 70.63 61.00
N LEU A 102 -39.34 71.40 60.21
CA LEU A 102 -38.78 70.94 58.95
C LEU A 102 -37.72 69.85 59.22
N PRO A 103 -37.72 68.71 58.52
CA PRO A 103 -36.68 67.71 58.68
C PRO A 103 -35.37 68.15 58.01
N ASP A 104 -34.26 68.08 58.73
CA ASP A 104 -32.98 68.65 58.30
C ASP A 104 -32.42 68.02 57.00
N PRO A 105 -31.90 68.83 56.05
CA PRO A 105 -31.46 68.35 54.73
C PRO A 105 -30.22 67.43 54.77
N GLU A 106 -29.44 67.43 55.85
CA GLU A 106 -28.29 66.52 55.99
C GLU A 106 -28.71 65.04 56.09
N ILE A 107 -29.87 64.76 56.69
CA ILE A 107 -30.37 63.40 56.94
C ILE A 107 -30.71 62.68 55.61
N ALA A 108 -31.09 63.43 54.57
CA ALA A 108 -31.33 62.89 53.24
C ALA A 108 -30.02 62.50 52.53
N MET A 109 -29.02 63.40 52.54
CA MET A 109 -27.72 63.15 51.92
C MET A 109 -26.96 61.98 52.55
N GLU A 110 -27.05 61.80 53.87
CA GLU A 110 -26.38 60.67 54.54
C GLU A 110 -27.00 59.31 54.15
N LYS A 111 -28.32 59.24 54.00
CA LYS A 111 -29.04 58.04 53.55
C LYS A 111 -28.67 57.69 52.10
N GLU A 112 -28.59 58.67 51.20
CA GLU A 112 -28.16 58.46 49.81
C GLU A 112 -26.70 57.97 49.74
N ARG A 113 -25.78 58.57 50.51
CA ARG A 113 -24.38 58.12 50.60
C ARG A 113 -24.29 56.67 51.12
N LYS A 114 -25.05 56.31 52.16
CA LYS A 114 -25.14 54.93 52.69
C LYS A 114 -25.69 53.96 51.64
N HIS A 115 -26.73 54.33 50.90
CA HIS A 115 -27.28 53.51 49.80
C HIS A 115 -26.24 53.28 48.69
N LYS A 116 -25.56 54.35 48.24
CA LYS A 116 -24.54 54.28 47.17
C LYS A 116 -23.32 53.45 47.56
N ILE A 117 -22.87 53.52 48.81
CA ILE A 117 -21.81 52.66 49.35
C ILE A 117 -22.26 51.18 49.39
N GLN A 118 -23.50 50.91 49.80
CA GLN A 118 -24.05 49.55 49.83
C GLN A 118 -24.23 48.97 48.43
N GLU A 119 -24.65 49.78 47.46
CA GLU A 119 -24.75 49.41 46.04
C GLU A 119 -23.38 49.09 45.45
N GLN A 120 -22.37 49.93 45.69
CA GLN A 120 -20.98 49.66 45.27
C GLN A 120 -20.42 48.38 45.91
N LYS A 121 -20.69 48.14 47.19
CA LYS A 121 -20.30 46.90 47.89
C LYS A 121 -20.98 45.66 47.30
N ASN A 122 -22.26 45.76 46.96
CA ASN A 122 -23.00 44.69 46.30
C ASN A 122 -22.45 44.42 44.88
N ARG A 123 -22.12 45.47 44.12
CA ARG A 123 -21.54 45.37 42.78
C ARG A 123 -20.15 44.72 42.81
N ALA A 124 -19.27 45.18 43.70
CA ALA A 124 -17.94 44.58 43.88
C ALA A 124 -18.01 43.10 44.28
N ARG A 125 -18.94 42.73 45.18
CA ARG A 125 -19.17 41.32 45.55
C ARG A 125 -19.72 40.49 44.38
N ALA A 126 -20.57 41.07 43.54
CA ALA A 126 -21.10 40.39 42.35
C ALA A 126 -20.04 40.23 41.24
N GLU A 127 -19.09 41.16 41.15
CA GLU A 127 -17.94 41.13 40.24
C GLU A 127 -16.93 40.07 40.67
N GLN A 128 -16.51 40.07 41.95
CA GLN A 128 -15.69 39.00 42.53
C GLN A 128 -16.32 37.60 42.34
N ALA A 129 -17.63 37.47 42.60
CA ALA A 129 -18.34 36.21 42.39
C ALA A 129 -18.50 35.80 40.90
N ARG A 130 -18.18 36.68 39.94
CA ARG A 130 -18.04 36.33 38.51
C ARG A 130 -16.61 35.93 38.20
N GLU A 131 -15.62 36.69 38.66
CA GLU A 131 -14.20 36.35 38.51
C GLU A 131 -13.87 34.98 39.12
N ASP A 132 -14.38 34.66 40.31
CA ASP A 132 -14.17 33.36 40.95
C ASP A 132 -14.76 32.21 40.12
N LYS A 133 -15.93 32.41 39.50
CA LYS A 133 -16.56 31.42 38.61
C LYS A 133 -15.80 31.27 37.30
N GLU A 134 -15.28 32.36 36.75
CA GLU A 134 -14.45 32.33 35.55
C GLU A 134 -13.12 31.61 35.82
N ARG A 135 -12.48 31.89 36.96
CA ARG A 135 -11.28 31.18 37.42
C ARG A 135 -11.54 29.69 37.64
N GLN A 136 -12.67 29.31 38.22
CA GLN A 136 -13.09 27.91 38.36
C GLN A 136 -13.29 27.26 36.99
N HIS A 137 -14.04 27.88 36.07
CA HIS A 137 -14.25 27.33 34.72
C HIS A 137 -12.93 27.18 33.94
N ILE A 138 -12.01 28.14 34.05
CA ILE A 138 -10.68 28.05 33.43
C ILE A 138 -9.86 26.91 34.05
N ALA A 139 -9.89 26.73 35.37
CA ALA A 139 -9.21 25.63 36.04
C ALA A 139 -9.78 24.26 35.63
N ASP A 140 -11.11 24.10 35.65
CA ASP A 140 -11.81 22.88 35.23
C ASP A 140 -11.52 22.55 33.74
N GLU A 141 -11.47 23.56 32.87
CA GLU A 141 -11.14 23.37 31.45
C GLU A 141 -9.66 22.98 31.25
N GLN A 142 -8.74 23.54 32.06
CA GLN A 142 -7.33 23.15 32.05
C GLN A 142 -7.14 21.72 32.55
N GLU A 143 -7.79 21.33 33.65
CA GLU A 143 -7.75 19.95 34.17
C GLU A 143 -8.33 18.97 33.16
N ARG A 144 -9.47 19.30 32.53
CA ARG A 144 -10.07 18.45 31.48
C ARG A 144 -9.13 18.29 30.28
N LYS A 145 -8.46 19.36 29.84
CA LYS A 145 -7.46 19.31 28.76
C LYS A 145 -6.21 18.53 29.14
N GLU A 146 -5.76 18.59 30.39
CA GLU A 146 -4.63 17.79 30.87
C GLU A 146 -5.01 16.30 30.98
N GLN A 147 -6.21 16.00 31.45
CA GLN A 147 -6.73 14.64 31.53
C GLN A 147 -6.92 14.02 30.14
N GLU A 148 -7.46 14.78 29.17
CA GLU A 148 -7.55 14.36 27.77
C GLU A 148 -6.16 14.08 27.16
N LYS A 149 -5.15 14.91 27.45
CA LYS A 149 -3.76 14.66 27.05
C LYS A 149 -3.19 13.38 27.69
N LYS A 150 -3.40 13.18 28.99
CA LYS A 150 -2.96 11.96 29.71
C LYS A 150 -3.64 10.71 29.15
N ASP A 151 -4.92 10.77 28.81
CA ASP A 151 -5.64 9.59 28.32
C ASP A 151 -5.37 9.30 26.84
N THR A 152 -5.17 10.33 26.01
CA THR A 152 -4.66 10.17 24.63
C THR A 152 -3.23 9.63 24.61
N GLU A 153 -2.35 10.09 25.50
CA GLU A 153 -0.98 9.54 25.65
C GLU A 153 -1.01 8.08 26.12
N LYS A 154 -1.81 7.73 27.15
CA LYS A 154 -2.01 6.34 27.59
C LYS A 154 -2.55 5.46 26.46
N GLN A 155 -3.50 5.96 25.66
CA GLN A 155 -4.02 5.22 24.50
C GLN A 155 -2.95 5.03 23.42
N ALA A 156 -2.18 6.07 23.08
CA ALA A 156 -1.09 6.00 22.12
C ALA A 156 -0.01 5.00 22.57
N ASN A 157 0.42 5.05 23.83
CA ASN A 157 1.40 4.14 24.41
C ASN A 157 0.86 2.69 24.45
N LYS A 158 -0.41 2.49 24.83
CA LYS A 158 -1.08 1.17 24.78
C LYS A 158 -1.16 0.61 23.35
N GLN A 159 -1.42 1.45 22.36
CA GLN A 159 -1.40 1.05 20.94
C GLN A 159 0.03 0.72 20.48
N ALA A 160 1.02 1.56 20.81
CA ALA A 160 2.43 1.34 20.48
C ALA A 160 2.95 0.02 21.06
N ASN A 161 2.69 -0.26 22.35
CA ASN A 161 3.07 -1.52 22.99
C ASN A 161 2.37 -2.73 22.36
N LYS A 162 1.07 -2.64 22.04
CA LYS A 162 0.34 -3.71 21.35
C LYS A 162 0.83 -3.94 19.91
N LEU A 163 1.34 -2.92 19.24
CA LEU A 163 1.99 -3.03 17.92
C LEU A 163 3.39 -3.66 18.06
N ALA A 164 4.18 -3.23 19.04
CA ALA A 164 5.50 -3.79 19.33
C ALA A 164 5.43 -5.28 19.71
N GLU A 165 4.47 -5.67 20.56
CA GLU A 165 4.20 -7.07 20.92
C GLU A 165 3.85 -7.91 19.69
N LYS A 166 2.90 -7.46 18.86
CA LYS A 166 2.53 -8.13 17.60
C LYS A 166 3.70 -8.22 16.61
N LEU A 167 4.60 -7.25 16.59
CA LEU A 167 5.80 -7.29 15.76
C LEU A 167 6.82 -8.30 16.31
N ALA A 168 7.04 -8.33 17.63
CA ALA A 168 7.92 -9.30 18.29
C ALA A 168 7.41 -10.74 18.12
N GLU A 169 6.10 -10.97 18.28
CA GLU A 169 5.45 -12.27 18.02
C GLU A 169 5.64 -12.70 16.55
N LYS A 170 5.36 -11.82 15.59
CA LYS A 170 5.59 -12.07 14.16
C LYS A 170 7.07 -12.35 13.87
N GLN A 171 8.01 -11.70 14.54
CA GLN A 171 9.44 -11.97 14.37
C GLN A 171 9.82 -13.35 14.92
N LYS A 172 9.37 -13.72 16.13
CA LYS A 172 9.57 -15.06 16.72
C LYS A 172 9.00 -16.15 15.81
N ALA A 173 7.74 -16.01 15.39
CA ALA A 173 7.09 -16.96 14.47
C ALA A 173 7.84 -17.12 13.13
N ASN A 174 8.37 -16.02 12.56
CA ASN A 174 9.20 -16.08 11.35
C ASN A 174 10.57 -16.73 11.60
N ALA A 175 11.19 -16.50 12.75
CA ALA A 175 12.45 -17.12 13.13
C ALA A 175 12.30 -18.64 13.31
N ASP A 176 11.24 -19.09 13.98
CA ASP A 176 10.96 -20.52 14.16
C ASP A 176 10.56 -21.19 12.84
N ALA A 177 9.79 -20.51 11.99
CA ALA A 177 9.52 -20.98 10.63
C ALA A 177 10.81 -21.08 9.79
N LYS A 178 11.77 -20.15 9.95
CA LYS A 178 13.07 -20.21 9.28
C LYS A 178 13.93 -21.36 9.81
N LYS A 179 13.98 -21.58 11.13
CA LYS A 179 14.67 -22.74 11.75
C LYS A 179 14.08 -24.07 11.27
N LYS A 180 12.76 -24.25 11.34
CA LYS A 180 12.05 -25.46 10.88
C LYS A 180 12.22 -25.71 9.37
N ARG A 181 12.36 -24.66 8.56
CA ARG A 181 12.69 -24.76 7.13
C ARG A 181 14.14 -25.15 6.88
N GLY A 182 15.09 -24.58 7.62
CA GLY A 182 16.52 -24.91 7.53
C GLY A 182 16.80 -26.37 7.90
N THR A 183 16.20 -26.87 8.99
CA THR A 183 16.39 -28.28 9.41
C THR A 183 15.75 -29.28 8.44
N LYS A 184 14.56 -28.98 7.89
CA LYS A 184 13.97 -29.80 6.82
C LYS A 184 14.80 -29.78 5.53
N ALA A 185 15.30 -28.61 5.11
CA ALA A 185 16.14 -28.49 3.93
C ALA A 185 17.46 -29.28 4.08
N LYS A 186 18.11 -29.23 5.25
CA LYS A 186 19.33 -29.99 5.51
C LYS A 186 19.07 -31.51 5.47
N LYS A 187 18.01 -32.01 6.14
CA LYS A 187 17.65 -33.45 6.06
C LYS A 187 17.36 -33.91 4.62
N ILE A 188 16.64 -33.10 3.83
CA ILE A 188 16.34 -33.42 2.43
C ILE A 188 17.61 -33.45 1.57
N ALA A 189 18.60 -32.59 1.83
CA ALA A 189 19.90 -32.64 1.17
C ALA A 189 20.68 -33.91 1.56
N ASP A 190 20.83 -34.16 2.87
CA ASP A 190 21.56 -35.32 3.41
C ASP A 190 20.98 -36.66 2.89
N ASP A 191 19.65 -36.78 2.79
CA ASP A 191 18.99 -37.97 2.23
C ASP A 191 19.14 -38.07 0.70
N LYS A 192 19.09 -36.95 -0.02
CA LYS A 192 19.27 -36.93 -1.48
C LYS A 192 20.68 -37.35 -1.89
N ASP A 193 21.69 -36.91 -1.16
CA ASP A 193 23.09 -37.28 -1.42
C ASP A 193 23.35 -38.76 -1.07
N LYS A 194 22.75 -39.28 0.01
CA LYS A 194 22.77 -40.73 0.33
C LYS A 194 22.07 -41.57 -0.73
N ILE A 195 20.93 -41.13 -1.27
CA ILE A 195 20.22 -41.84 -2.34
C ILE A 195 21.06 -41.84 -3.62
N LYS A 196 21.66 -40.71 -4.01
CA LYS A 196 22.59 -40.64 -5.14
C LYS A 196 23.77 -41.58 -4.97
N ALA A 197 24.47 -41.53 -3.84
CA ALA A 197 25.62 -42.39 -3.58
C ALA A 197 25.26 -43.89 -3.69
N LYS A 198 24.09 -44.30 -3.20
CA LYS A 198 23.59 -45.68 -3.37
C LYS A 198 23.23 -46.02 -4.82
N GLN A 199 22.62 -45.10 -5.56
CA GLN A 199 22.30 -45.31 -6.98
C GLN A 199 23.56 -45.38 -7.86
N ASP A 200 24.55 -44.54 -7.60
CA ASP A 200 25.81 -44.51 -8.36
C ASP A 200 26.67 -45.75 -8.04
N ALA A 201 26.68 -46.22 -6.79
CA ALA A 201 27.30 -47.50 -6.43
C ALA A 201 26.60 -48.69 -7.12
N ALA A 202 25.27 -48.78 -7.04
CA ALA A 202 24.50 -49.85 -7.69
C ALA A 202 24.59 -49.81 -9.22
N LYS A 203 24.77 -48.62 -9.82
CA LYS A 203 25.08 -48.49 -11.26
C LYS A 203 26.46 -49.04 -11.58
N LYS A 204 27.51 -48.62 -10.87
CA LYS A 204 28.89 -49.11 -11.10
C LYS A 204 29.00 -50.62 -10.91
N GLU A 205 28.31 -51.19 -9.92
CA GLU A 205 28.27 -52.62 -9.69
C GLU A 205 27.56 -53.37 -10.82
N LYS A 206 26.37 -52.88 -11.25
CA LYS A 206 25.68 -53.43 -12.43
C LYS A 206 26.50 -53.31 -13.70
N GLU A 207 27.15 -52.18 -13.93
CA GLU A 207 27.99 -51.90 -15.10
C GLU A 207 29.19 -52.85 -15.15
N LYS A 208 29.87 -53.07 -14.01
CA LYS A 208 30.89 -54.12 -13.87
C LYS A 208 30.35 -55.51 -14.19
N ILE A 209 29.23 -55.92 -13.58
CA ILE A 209 28.63 -57.24 -13.80
C ILE A 209 28.24 -57.43 -15.28
N THR A 210 27.69 -56.40 -15.94
CA THR A 210 27.38 -56.47 -17.37
C THR A 210 28.63 -56.48 -18.24
N PHE A 211 29.66 -55.70 -17.89
CA PHE A 211 30.93 -55.66 -18.61
C PHE A 211 31.64 -57.01 -18.54
N ASP A 212 31.83 -57.56 -17.33
CA ASP A 212 32.49 -58.85 -17.12
C ASP A 212 31.73 -59.98 -17.84
N LYS A 213 30.39 -59.98 -17.78
CA LYS A 213 29.54 -60.95 -18.49
C LYS A 213 29.62 -60.80 -20.03
N GLN A 214 29.68 -59.58 -20.53
CA GLN A 214 29.76 -59.31 -21.97
C GLN A 214 31.17 -59.61 -22.50
N HIS A 215 32.22 -59.32 -21.72
CA HIS A 215 33.60 -59.66 -22.05
C HIS A 215 33.82 -61.19 -22.08
N GLN A 216 33.20 -61.93 -21.16
CA GLN A 216 33.22 -63.40 -21.15
C GLN A 216 32.40 -63.99 -22.31
N ALA A 217 31.30 -63.34 -22.71
CA ALA A 217 30.53 -63.70 -23.89
C ALA A 217 31.31 -63.42 -25.20
N ASP A 218 32.01 -62.29 -25.31
CA ASP A 218 32.80 -61.95 -26.50
C ASP A 218 34.06 -62.82 -26.62
N VAL A 219 34.75 -63.16 -25.53
CA VAL A 219 35.86 -64.14 -25.55
C VAL A 219 35.37 -65.49 -26.04
N SER A 220 34.31 -66.05 -25.43
CA SER A 220 33.77 -67.34 -25.86
C SER A 220 33.13 -67.33 -27.26
N ALA A 221 32.64 -66.18 -27.75
CA ALA A 221 32.23 -66.00 -29.14
C ALA A 221 33.42 -65.79 -30.09
N SER A 222 34.53 -65.24 -29.62
CA SER A 222 35.77 -65.10 -30.39
C SER A 222 36.45 -66.46 -30.57
N ASP A 223 36.54 -67.28 -29.52
CA ASP A 223 37.08 -68.65 -29.60
C ASP A 223 36.25 -69.53 -30.54
N LYS A 224 34.91 -69.41 -30.49
CA LYS A 224 34.01 -70.07 -31.46
C LYS A 224 34.26 -69.59 -32.89
N ARG A 225 34.31 -68.27 -33.12
CA ARG A 225 34.63 -67.69 -34.43
C ARG A 225 36.01 -68.10 -34.93
N HIS A 226 37.00 -68.24 -34.04
CA HIS A 226 38.35 -68.69 -34.41
C HIS A 226 38.36 -70.16 -34.82
N ASN A 227 37.68 -71.06 -34.08
CA ASN A 227 37.51 -72.45 -34.48
C ASN A 227 36.68 -72.60 -35.78
N GLU A 228 35.64 -71.79 -35.95
CA GLU A 228 34.83 -71.75 -37.18
C GLU A 228 35.65 -71.20 -38.36
N ASP A 229 36.49 -70.18 -38.16
CA ASP A 229 37.40 -69.64 -39.18
C ASP A 229 38.54 -70.62 -39.52
N MET A 230 39.09 -71.36 -38.56
CA MET A 230 40.05 -72.43 -38.82
C MET A 230 39.41 -73.58 -39.60
N LYS A 231 38.19 -73.98 -39.23
CA LYS A 231 37.39 -74.97 -39.96
C LYS A 231 36.99 -74.46 -41.35
N ARG A 232 36.70 -73.16 -41.49
CA ARG A 232 36.43 -72.52 -42.78
C ARG A 232 37.70 -72.44 -43.62
N LEU A 233 38.87 -72.11 -43.07
CA LEU A 233 40.15 -72.14 -43.79
C LEU A 233 40.43 -73.53 -44.36
N GLN A 234 40.19 -74.57 -43.55
CA GLN A 234 40.31 -75.96 -43.98
C GLN A 234 39.31 -76.36 -45.08
N GLY A 235 38.14 -75.69 -45.16
CA GLY A 235 37.17 -75.83 -46.26
C GLY A 235 37.33 -74.85 -47.43
N GLN A 236 38.05 -73.74 -47.24
CA GLN A 236 38.15 -72.62 -48.19
C GLN A 236 39.39 -72.71 -49.10
N ALA A 237 40.18 -73.79 -48.96
CA ALA A 237 41.11 -74.26 -49.99
C ALA A 237 40.39 -74.71 -51.30
N SER A 238 39.06 -74.66 -51.34
CA SER A 238 38.23 -74.92 -52.52
C SER A 238 36.99 -74.00 -52.56
N GLY A 239 37.15 -72.72 -52.87
CA GLY A 239 36.00 -71.82 -53.09
C GLY A 239 36.35 -70.37 -53.40
N SER A 240 36.06 -69.93 -54.63
CA SER A 240 36.19 -68.53 -55.09
C SER A 240 35.16 -67.60 -54.42
N GLY A 241 35.51 -66.30 -54.30
CA GLY A 241 34.70 -65.31 -53.56
C GLY A 241 33.97 -64.28 -54.42
N ALA A 242 33.20 -63.42 -53.72
CA ALA A 242 32.69 -62.10 -54.10
C ALA A 242 32.24 -61.43 -52.77
N SER A 243 32.69 -60.23 -52.36
CA SER A 243 32.56 -58.89 -52.95
C SER A 243 31.11 -58.37 -52.98
N ASN A 244 30.74 -57.40 -52.13
CA ASN A 244 30.00 -56.21 -52.59
C ASN A 244 29.93 -54.99 -51.63
N SER A 245 29.92 -53.81 -52.27
CA SER A 245 29.23 -52.51 -51.99
C SER A 245 29.10 -51.94 -50.55
N ASN A 246 29.47 -50.70 -50.22
CA ASN A 246 29.33 -49.34 -50.85
C ASN A 246 28.10 -48.52 -50.39
N GLY A 247 28.35 -47.29 -49.91
CA GLY A 247 27.39 -46.18 -49.76
C GLY A 247 26.37 -46.34 -48.61
N ILE A 248 25.53 -45.38 -48.23
CA ILE A 248 25.39 -43.93 -48.53
C ILE A 248 24.68 -43.31 -47.28
N ALA A 249 24.65 -42.00 -46.97
CA ALA A 249 25.11 -40.77 -47.62
C ALA A 249 25.38 -39.65 -46.58
N ALA A 250 26.06 -38.58 -46.99
CA ALA A 250 25.95 -37.26 -46.36
C ALA A 250 24.78 -36.49 -47.01
N LEU A 251 23.94 -35.78 -46.25
CA LEU A 251 22.92 -34.90 -46.84
C LEU A 251 22.57 -33.68 -45.98
N SER A 252 22.34 -32.56 -46.70
CA SER A 252 21.76 -31.28 -46.26
C SER A 252 22.67 -30.33 -45.46
N GLN A 253 23.54 -29.64 -46.20
CA GLN A 253 24.04 -28.31 -45.80
C GLN A 253 23.03 -27.21 -46.17
N GLY A 254 22.87 -26.29 -45.24
CA GLY A 254 22.37 -24.92 -45.41
C GLY A 254 22.72 -24.16 -44.12
N PRO A 255 22.75 -22.83 -44.07
CA PRO A 255 23.14 -22.06 -42.87
C PRO A 255 22.10 -22.09 -41.72
N ARG A 256 21.53 -23.26 -41.44
CA ARG A 256 20.81 -23.52 -40.20
C ARG A 256 21.86 -23.69 -39.11
N GLY A 257 21.87 -22.76 -38.14
CA GLY A 257 22.75 -22.86 -36.98
C GLY A 257 22.72 -24.27 -36.38
N ASP A 258 23.90 -24.76 -35.97
CA ASP A 258 24.14 -26.17 -35.58
C ASP A 258 22.93 -26.79 -34.86
N ARG A 259 22.50 -28.00 -35.25
CA ARG A 259 21.33 -28.67 -34.63
C ARG A 259 21.45 -28.76 -33.09
N GLY A 260 22.68 -28.80 -32.56
CA GLY A 260 22.95 -28.73 -31.12
C GLY A 260 22.82 -27.34 -30.49
N TYR A 261 22.97 -26.25 -31.25
CA TYR A 261 22.77 -24.86 -30.78
C TYR A 261 21.33 -24.64 -30.33
N ALA A 262 20.35 -24.97 -31.18
CA ALA A 262 18.93 -24.84 -30.85
C ALA A 262 18.55 -25.63 -29.58
N GLN A 263 19.17 -26.80 -29.36
CA GLN A 263 18.98 -27.58 -28.13
C GLN A 263 19.61 -26.91 -26.89
N LYS A 264 20.84 -26.40 -27.00
CA LYS A 264 21.50 -25.64 -25.91
C LYS A 264 20.68 -24.42 -25.50
N VAL A 265 20.26 -23.64 -26.49
CA VAL A 265 19.41 -22.44 -26.34
C VAL A 265 18.07 -22.81 -25.72
N GLY A 266 17.36 -23.80 -26.30
CA GLY A 266 16.08 -24.29 -25.81
C GLY A 266 16.15 -24.77 -24.36
N ASN A 267 17.18 -25.52 -23.97
CA ASN A 267 17.37 -25.98 -22.59
C ASN A 267 17.63 -24.81 -21.62
N LYS A 268 18.39 -23.78 -22.03
CA LYS A 268 18.63 -22.59 -21.21
C LYS A 268 17.34 -21.80 -20.96
N ILE A 269 16.50 -21.68 -21.99
CA ILE A 269 15.20 -21.00 -21.91
C ILE A 269 14.22 -21.82 -21.05
N LYS A 270 14.11 -23.14 -21.26
CA LYS A 270 13.26 -24.03 -20.44
C LYS A 270 13.57 -23.90 -18.95
N GLY A 271 14.85 -23.93 -18.57
CA GLY A 271 15.26 -23.71 -17.17
C GLY A 271 14.89 -22.33 -16.58
N ASN A 272 14.47 -21.37 -17.40
CA ASN A 272 14.03 -20.03 -17.01
C ASN A 272 12.52 -19.79 -17.20
N ILE A 273 11.77 -20.67 -17.87
CA ILE A 273 10.32 -20.54 -18.02
C ILE A 273 9.64 -20.86 -16.69
N ASN A 274 9.02 -19.84 -16.11
CA ASN A 274 8.39 -19.93 -14.79
C ASN A 274 6.86 -19.94 -14.92
N PHE A 275 6.32 -20.97 -15.61
CA PHE A 275 4.87 -21.12 -15.85
C PHE A 275 4.30 -22.35 -15.13
N ASN A 276 3.22 -22.16 -14.37
CA ASN A 276 2.52 -23.25 -13.70
C ASN A 276 1.35 -23.73 -14.57
N VAL A 277 1.53 -24.84 -15.28
CA VAL A 277 0.50 -25.44 -16.15
C VAL A 277 -0.76 -25.78 -15.34
N PRO A 278 -1.93 -25.20 -15.67
CA PRO A 278 -3.20 -25.60 -15.05
C PRO A 278 -3.54 -27.06 -15.38
N GLY A 279 -3.89 -27.86 -14.37
CA GLY A 279 -4.16 -29.29 -14.54
C GLY A 279 -5.35 -29.64 -15.46
N GLY A 280 -6.20 -28.66 -15.79
CA GLY A 280 -7.30 -28.78 -16.75
C GLY A 280 -6.96 -28.38 -18.19
N MET A 281 -5.70 -28.09 -18.52
CA MET A 281 -5.31 -27.66 -19.87
C MET A 281 -5.36 -28.82 -20.88
N VAL A 282 -6.37 -28.81 -21.74
CA VAL A 282 -6.51 -29.70 -22.89
C VAL A 282 -5.47 -29.33 -23.96
N GLY A 283 -4.84 -30.32 -24.59
CA GLY A 283 -3.82 -30.11 -25.62
C GLY A 283 -2.41 -29.77 -25.08
N ASN A 284 -1.51 -29.36 -25.98
CA ASN A 284 -0.17 -28.86 -25.69
C ASN A 284 0.23 -27.84 -26.79
N PRO A 285 -0.44 -26.68 -26.83
CA PRO A 285 -0.24 -25.70 -27.89
C PRO A 285 1.20 -25.17 -27.87
N ALA A 286 1.79 -24.95 -29.03
CA ALA A 286 3.17 -24.50 -29.15
C ALA A 286 3.21 -23.00 -29.44
N VAL A 287 4.06 -22.27 -28.71
CA VAL A 287 4.44 -20.90 -29.04
C VAL A 287 5.70 -20.93 -29.89
N GLU A 288 5.74 -20.09 -30.93
CA GLU A 288 6.88 -19.96 -31.85
C GLU A 288 7.37 -18.52 -31.82
N PHE A 289 8.64 -18.32 -31.45
CA PHE A 289 9.32 -17.03 -31.42
C PHE A 289 10.52 -17.03 -32.35
N GLU A 290 10.67 -15.97 -33.16
CA GLU A 290 11.95 -15.62 -33.75
C GLU A 290 12.70 -14.68 -32.79
N VAL A 291 13.92 -15.06 -32.44
CA VAL A 291 14.78 -14.28 -31.54
C VAL A 291 16.01 -13.88 -32.31
N GLN A 292 16.21 -12.57 -32.44
CA GLN A 292 17.40 -11.97 -33.04
C GLN A 292 18.46 -11.78 -31.96
N LEU A 293 19.68 -12.18 -32.27
CA LEU A 293 20.82 -12.17 -31.35
C LEU A 293 21.96 -11.32 -31.90
N LEU A 294 22.63 -10.60 -31.00
CA LEU A 294 23.88 -9.91 -31.32
C LEU A 294 25.07 -10.89 -31.29
N PRO A 295 26.21 -10.55 -31.92
CA PRO A 295 27.40 -11.43 -31.96
C PRO A 295 28.01 -11.79 -30.59
N ASP A 296 27.67 -11.04 -29.54
CA ASP A 296 28.06 -11.30 -28.15
C ASP A 296 27.15 -12.33 -27.44
N GLY A 297 26.03 -12.71 -28.06
CA GLY A 297 25.02 -13.60 -27.49
C GLY A 297 23.87 -12.89 -26.78
N SER A 298 23.86 -11.56 -26.69
CA SER A 298 22.72 -10.80 -26.15
C SER A 298 21.53 -10.79 -27.12
N VAL A 299 20.33 -10.47 -26.60
CA VAL A 299 19.10 -10.42 -27.40
C VAL A 299 18.97 -9.04 -28.04
N ALA A 300 18.92 -9.00 -29.39
CA ALA A 300 18.62 -7.80 -30.16
C ALA A 300 17.11 -7.53 -30.25
N GLY A 301 16.31 -8.59 -30.38
CA GLY A 301 14.85 -8.49 -30.53
C GLY A 301 14.14 -9.84 -30.42
N ILE A 302 12.85 -9.80 -30.09
CA ILE A 302 11.99 -10.98 -29.96
C ILE A 302 10.70 -10.70 -30.74
N GLN A 303 10.40 -11.53 -31.73
CA GLN A 303 9.15 -11.50 -32.50
C GLN A 303 8.34 -12.76 -32.23
N LEU A 304 7.04 -12.60 -31.95
CA LEU A 304 6.10 -13.70 -31.83
C LEU A 304 5.59 -14.07 -33.23
N LEU A 305 5.91 -15.27 -33.69
CA LEU A 305 5.39 -15.81 -34.95
C LEU A 305 4.03 -16.49 -34.74
N LYS A 306 3.85 -17.16 -33.60
CA LYS A 306 2.62 -17.90 -33.29
C LYS A 306 2.42 -18.01 -31.78
N SER A 307 1.27 -17.55 -31.28
CA SER A 307 0.82 -17.69 -29.90
C SER A 307 0.41 -19.13 -29.57
N SER A 308 0.56 -19.57 -28.30
CA SER A 308 0.04 -20.87 -27.86
C SER A 308 -1.40 -20.82 -27.32
N ASP A 309 -2.20 -19.83 -27.71
CA ASP A 309 -3.55 -19.53 -27.18
C ASP A 309 -3.60 -19.30 -25.65
N VAL A 310 -2.44 -19.14 -25.00
CA VAL A 310 -2.29 -19.00 -23.55
C VAL A 310 -1.32 -17.85 -23.31
N SER A 311 -1.84 -16.63 -23.26
CA SER A 311 -1.05 -15.40 -23.10
C SER A 311 -0.07 -15.46 -21.92
N GLY A 312 -0.47 -16.04 -20.78
CA GLY A 312 0.42 -16.22 -19.63
C GLY A 312 1.60 -17.17 -19.85
N PHE A 313 1.50 -18.10 -20.82
CA PHE A 313 2.62 -18.93 -21.27
C PHE A 313 3.50 -18.17 -22.27
N ASP A 314 2.90 -17.51 -23.26
CA ASP A 314 3.62 -16.68 -24.24
C ASP A 314 4.48 -15.60 -23.55
N GLU A 315 3.92 -14.91 -22.55
CA GLU A 315 4.66 -13.97 -21.69
C GLU A 315 5.80 -14.64 -20.89
N ALA A 316 5.55 -15.84 -20.36
CA ALA A 316 6.55 -16.56 -19.57
C ALA A 316 7.73 -17.03 -20.44
N VAL A 317 7.46 -17.45 -21.69
CA VAL A 317 8.49 -17.78 -22.68
C VAL A 317 9.25 -16.53 -23.12
N LYS A 318 8.58 -15.41 -23.40
CA LYS A 318 9.25 -14.13 -23.70
C LYS A 318 10.20 -13.70 -22.59
N ARG A 319 9.72 -13.65 -21.34
CA ARG A 319 10.56 -13.32 -20.16
C ARG A 319 11.72 -14.32 -19.97
N ALA A 320 11.51 -15.60 -20.28
CA ALA A 320 12.56 -16.60 -20.20
C ALA A 320 13.63 -16.44 -21.30
N ILE A 321 13.24 -16.00 -22.50
CA ILE A 321 14.17 -15.66 -23.59
C ILE A 321 15.05 -14.47 -23.16
N GLU A 322 14.45 -13.40 -22.64
CA GLU A 322 15.17 -12.21 -22.14
C GLU A 322 16.15 -12.59 -21.01
N LYS A 323 15.67 -13.35 -20.02
CA LYS A 323 16.47 -13.81 -18.86
C LYS A 323 17.58 -14.81 -19.23
N SER A 324 17.50 -15.43 -20.40
CA SER A 324 18.49 -16.42 -20.85
C SER A 324 19.69 -15.82 -21.59
N ALA A 325 19.73 -14.51 -21.81
CA ALA A 325 20.93 -13.83 -22.31
C ALA A 325 22.12 -13.91 -21.31
N PRO A 326 23.38 -13.91 -21.78
CA PRO A 326 23.81 -14.12 -23.16
C PRO A 326 23.74 -15.61 -23.54
N TYR A 327 23.41 -15.90 -24.80
CA TYR A 327 23.30 -17.25 -25.32
C TYR A 327 24.68 -17.90 -25.60
N PRO A 328 24.82 -19.22 -25.39
CA PRO A 328 26.10 -19.91 -25.58
C PRO A 328 26.42 -20.03 -27.08
N LYS A 329 27.65 -19.73 -27.46
CA LYS A 329 28.16 -19.87 -28.83
C LYS A 329 27.95 -21.28 -29.43
N ASP A 330 27.82 -21.34 -30.74
CA ASP A 330 27.69 -22.58 -31.50
C ASP A 330 29.04 -23.31 -31.66
N LYS A 331 29.09 -24.40 -32.44
CA LYS A 331 30.33 -25.15 -32.69
C LYS A 331 31.38 -24.36 -33.50
N SER A 332 30.99 -23.30 -34.20
CA SER A 332 31.92 -22.41 -34.92
C SER A 332 32.50 -21.31 -34.01
N GLY A 333 32.06 -21.22 -32.76
CA GLY A 333 32.48 -20.15 -31.83
C GLY A 333 31.75 -18.82 -32.05
N SER A 334 30.72 -18.82 -32.91
CA SER A 334 29.91 -17.66 -33.26
C SER A 334 28.49 -17.78 -32.69
N VAL A 335 27.73 -16.70 -32.76
CA VAL A 335 26.30 -16.66 -32.44
C VAL A 335 25.53 -16.44 -33.75
N PRO A 336 24.55 -17.28 -34.12
CA PRO A 336 23.72 -17.05 -35.29
C PRO A 336 22.84 -15.81 -35.09
N PRO A 337 22.63 -14.96 -36.12
CA PRO A 337 21.96 -13.67 -35.99
C PRO A 337 20.47 -13.78 -35.64
N SER A 338 19.82 -14.90 -35.97
CA SER A 338 18.52 -15.26 -35.41
C SER A 338 18.37 -16.76 -35.21
N TYR A 339 17.42 -17.16 -34.36
CA TYR A 339 16.96 -18.55 -34.27
C TYR A 339 15.44 -18.61 -34.05
N LEU A 340 14.84 -19.71 -34.50
CA LEU A 340 13.44 -20.05 -34.25
C LEU A 340 13.33 -20.93 -32.99
N GLY A 341 12.67 -20.42 -31.96
CA GLY A 341 12.39 -21.13 -30.71
C GLY A 341 10.95 -21.62 -30.65
N ILE A 342 10.74 -22.93 -30.57
CA ILE A 342 9.42 -23.56 -30.38
C ILE A 342 9.33 -24.09 -28.94
N HIS A 343 8.39 -23.57 -28.16
CA HIS A 343 8.19 -23.93 -26.75
C HIS A 343 6.76 -24.40 -26.51
N LYS A 344 6.57 -25.37 -25.60
CA LYS A 344 5.26 -25.93 -25.26
C LYS A 344 5.04 -25.98 -23.74
N PRO A 345 3.81 -25.77 -23.24
CA PRO A 345 3.52 -25.76 -21.80
C PRO A 345 3.88 -27.08 -21.08
N LYS A 346 3.72 -28.24 -21.72
CA LYS A 346 3.96 -29.55 -21.08
C LYS A 346 5.37 -30.09 -21.28
N ASP A 347 6.24 -29.37 -21.99
CA ASP A 347 7.61 -29.78 -22.32
C ASP A 347 8.66 -29.08 -21.43
N GLN A 348 8.26 -28.62 -20.23
CA GLN A 348 9.08 -27.88 -19.26
C GLN A 348 9.92 -28.80 -18.36
#